data_AF-A0AB34HGY5-F1
#
_entry.id   AF-A0AB34HGY5-F1
#
_cell.length_a   1.000
_cell.length_b   1.000
_cell.length_c   1.000
_cell.angle_alpha   90.00
_cell.angle_beta   90.00
_cell.angle_gamma   90.00
#
_symmetry.space_group_name_H-M   'P 1'
#
loop_
_entity.id
_entity.type
_entity.pdbx_description
1 polymer ?
#
loop_
_entity_poly.entity_id
_entity_poly.type
_entity_poly.pdbx_seq_one_letter_code
_entity_poly.pdbx_strand_id
1 'polypeptide(L)'
;MVKVMVEEMVDVVVKVMVEVMGMVKVMVEEVVEVMVEDVVSKMLHVDPHQRLTAVQVLRHPWVVNREYLSPNQLSRQDVHLVKGAMAATYFALNRAPQAPRLEPVLSSSLAQRRGMKRLTSTRL
;
A
#
# COMPACT_ATOMS: atom_id res chain seq x y z
N MET A 1 33.71 -49.68 21.57
CA MET A 1 32.31 -49.52 22.04
C MET A 1 32.01 -48.09 22.47
N VAL A 2 32.72 -47.53 23.45
CA VAL A 2 32.51 -46.12 23.90
C VAL A 2 32.67 -45.07 22.80
N LYS A 3 33.64 -45.25 21.89
CA LYS A 3 33.89 -44.31 20.78
C LYS A 3 32.72 -44.23 19.77
N VAL A 4 32.06 -45.35 19.54
CA VAL A 4 30.90 -45.46 18.63
C VAL A 4 29.67 -44.78 19.23
N MET A 5 29.45 -44.95 20.54
CA MET A 5 28.34 -44.29 21.25
C MET A 5 28.48 -42.77 21.27
N VAL A 6 29.71 -42.26 21.39
CA VAL A 6 29.96 -40.81 21.37
C VAL A 6 29.73 -40.24 19.97
N GLU A 7 30.15 -40.93 18.90
CA GLU A 7 29.87 -40.49 17.52
C GLU A 7 28.38 -40.49 17.20
N GLU A 8 27.64 -41.56 17.55
CA GLU A 8 26.18 -41.60 17.35
C GLU A 8 25.46 -40.50 18.12
N MET A 9 25.90 -40.19 19.34
CA MET A 9 25.31 -39.12 20.14
C MET A 9 25.56 -37.73 19.53
N VAL A 10 26.73 -37.51 18.93
CA VAL A 10 27.04 -36.26 18.22
C VAL A 10 26.19 -36.13 16.96
N ASP A 11 26.04 -37.20 16.18
CA ASP A 11 25.19 -37.21 14.98
C ASP A 11 23.72 -36.93 15.30
N VAL A 12 23.21 -37.48 16.40
CA VAL A 12 21.84 -37.19 16.87
C VAL A 12 21.70 -35.71 17.24
N VAL A 13 22.66 -35.14 17.98
CA VAL A 13 22.60 -33.72 18.36
C VAL A 13 22.69 -32.81 17.13
N VAL A 14 23.60 -33.10 16.19
CA VAL A 14 23.74 -32.32 14.95
C VAL A 14 22.48 -32.42 14.11
N LYS A 15 21.88 -33.61 13.97
CA LYS A 15 20.63 -33.80 13.23
C LYS A 15 19.47 -33.03 13.86
N VAL A 16 19.33 -33.09 15.18
CA VAL A 16 18.32 -32.32 15.93
C VAL A 16 18.56 -30.81 15.76
N MET A 17 19.79 -30.33 15.85
CA MET A 17 20.11 -28.91 15.65
C MET A 17 19.81 -28.45 14.23
N VAL A 18 20.13 -29.24 13.20
CA VAL A 18 19.83 -28.91 11.80
C VAL A 18 18.31 -28.90 11.53
N GLU A 19 17.56 -29.83 12.10
CA GLU A 19 16.11 -29.90 11.97
C GLU A 19 15.42 -28.73 12.68
N VAL A 20 15.83 -28.43 13.92
CA VAL A 20 15.35 -27.25 14.68
C VAL A 20 15.71 -25.97 13.95
N MET A 21 16.94 -25.85 13.42
CA MET A 21 17.38 -24.68 12.66
C MET A 21 16.62 -24.55 11.32
N GLY A 22 16.25 -25.67 10.70
CA GLY A 22 15.36 -25.72 9.54
C GLY A 22 13.96 -25.21 9.85
N MET A 23 13.35 -25.66 10.95
CA MET A 23 12.05 -25.18 11.41
C MET A 23 12.08 -23.68 11.74
N VAL A 24 13.12 -23.23 12.45
CA VAL A 24 13.33 -21.80 12.75
C VAL A 24 13.43 -20.99 11.47
N LYS A 25 14.13 -21.49 10.44
CA LYS A 25 14.24 -20.81 9.15
C LYS A 25 12.90 -20.70 8.43
N VAL A 26 12.10 -21.78 8.40
CA VAL A 26 10.75 -21.78 7.80
C VAL A 26 9.83 -20.80 8.51
N MET A 27 9.84 -20.80 9.85
CA MET A 27 9.04 -19.85 10.64
C MET A 27 9.45 -18.40 10.37
N VAL A 28 10.75 -18.12 10.19
CA VAL A 28 11.22 -16.76 9.88
C VAL A 28 10.77 -16.33 8.49
N GLU A 29 10.84 -17.18 7.46
CA GLU A 29 10.38 -16.82 6.11
C GLU A 29 8.86 -16.56 6.05
N GLU A 30 8.05 -17.39 6.71
CA GLU A 30 6.59 -17.20 6.79
C GLU A 30 6.23 -15.90 7.54
N VAL A 31 6.91 -15.62 8.66
CA VAL A 31 6.68 -14.39 9.45
C VAL A 31 7.06 -13.13 8.66
N VAL A 32 8.10 -13.19 7.81
CA VAL A 32 8.50 -12.05 6.98
C VAL A 32 7.42 -11.68 5.97
N GLU A 33 6.78 -12.65 5.32
CA GLU A 33 5.70 -12.40 4.35
C GLU A 33 4.50 -11.72 5.04
N VAL A 34 4.07 -12.25 6.19
CA VAL A 34 2.98 -11.68 6.99
C VAL A 34 3.27 -10.23 7.41
N MET A 35 4.53 -9.93 7.78
CA MET A 35 4.93 -8.58 8.16
C MET A 35 4.95 -7.58 7.00
N VAL A 36 5.30 -8.02 5.80
CA VAL A 36 5.26 -7.18 4.59
C VAL A 36 3.82 -6.88 4.20
N GLU A 37 2.96 -7.89 4.22
CA GLU A 37 1.55 -7.72 3.89
C GLU A 37 0.85 -6.75 4.85
N ASP A 38 1.10 -6.89 6.16
CA ASP A 38 0.50 -6.02 7.19
C ASP A 38 0.88 -4.53 7.00
N VAL A 39 2.17 -4.24 6.77
CA VAL A 39 2.61 -2.85 6.59
C VAL A 39 2.05 -2.24 5.30
N VAL A 40 2.05 -2.98 4.19
CA VAL A 40 1.55 -2.49 2.90
C VAL A 40 0.04 -2.27 2.95
N SER A 41 -0.71 -3.21 3.53
CA SER A 41 -2.16 -3.10 3.70
C SER A 41 -2.54 -1.86 4.52
N LYS A 42 -1.85 -1.62 5.64
CA LYS A 42 -2.09 -0.44 6.47
C LYS A 42 -1.61 0.88 5.85
N MET A 43 -0.59 0.86 4.99
CA MET A 43 -0.15 2.06 4.24
C MET A 43 -1.10 2.41 3.09
N LEU A 44 -1.70 1.42 2.44
CA LEU A 44 -2.64 1.60 1.33
C LEU A 44 -4.11 1.59 1.77
N HIS A 45 -4.37 1.72 3.07
CA HIS A 45 -5.72 1.72 3.60
C HIS A 45 -6.57 2.86 3.02
N VAL A 46 -7.82 2.53 2.63
CA VAL A 46 -8.74 3.48 1.98
C VAL A 46 -9.15 4.60 2.94
N ASP A 47 -9.47 4.25 4.19
CA ASP A 47 -9.74 5.21 5.26
C ASP A 47 -8.43 5.87 5.75
N PRO A 48 -8.27 7.21 5.60
CA PRO A 48 -7.08 7.92 6.07
C PRO A 48 -6.86 7.87 7.58
N HIS A 49 -7.93 7.71 8.38
CA HIS A 49 -7.81 7.65 9.85
C HIS A 49 -7.21 6.35 10.35
N GLN A 50 -7.32 5.29 9.54
CA GLN A 50 -6.75 3.98 9.81
C GLN A 50 -5.38 3.79 9.13
N ARG A 51 -5.01 4.71 8.22
CA ARG A 51 -3.75 4.63 7.46
C ARG A 51 -2.55 4.91 8.37
N LEU A 52 -1.51 4.10 8.23
CA LEU A 52 -0.25 4.31 8.94
C LEU A 52 0.35 5.69 8.63
N THR A 53 0.70 6.42 9.69
CA THR A 53 1.53 7.62 9.61
C THR A 53 2.99 7.26 9.39
N ALA A 54 3.80 8.18 8.86
CA ALA A 54 5.23 7.96 8.64
C ALA A 54 5.97 7.50 9.92
N VAL A 55 5.64 8.08 11.08
CA VAL A 55 6.24 7.69 12.36
C VAL A 55 5.89 6.25 12.75
N GLN A 56 4.66 5.80 12.48
CA GLN A 56 4.26 4.43 12.77
C GLN A 56 4.91 3.43 11.80
N VAL A 57 5.07 3.78 10.52
CA VAL A 57 5.82 2.96 9.54
C VAL A 57 7.25 2.73 10.02
N LEU A 58 7.93 3.78 10.49
CA LEU A 58 9.31 3.67 10.98
C LEU A 58 9.47 2.78 12.23
N ARG A 59 8.38 2.57 12.98
CA ARG A 59 8.35 1.69 14.16
C ARG A 59 7.90 0.26 13.83
N HIS A 60 7.49 0.00 12.59
CA HIS A 60 7.00 -1.31 12.20
C HIS A 60 8.13 -2.35 12.23
N PRO A 61 7.90 -3.58 12.75
CA PRO A 61 8.94 -4.61 12.82
C PRO A 61 9.61 -4.90 11.47
N TRP A 62 8.88 -4.85 10.36
CA TRP A 62 9.46 -4.99 9.01
C TRP A 62 10.55 -3.94 8.69
N VAL A 63 10.42 -2.72 9.22
CA VAL A 63 11.40 -1.64 9.01
C VAL A 63 12.52 -1.71 10.04
N VAL A 64 12.19 -1.99 11.31
CA VAL A 64 13.13 -2.00 12.43
C VAL A 64 14.07 -3.21 12.38
N ASN A 65 13.53 -4.40 12.13
CA ASN A 65 14.23 -5.68 12.17
C ASN A 65 14.77 -6.08 10.79
N ARG A 66 15.27 -5.10 10.01
CA ARG A 66 15.62 -5.29 8.60
C ARG A 66 16.73 -6.35 8.41
N GLU A 67 17.60 -6.48 9.39
CA GLU A 67 18.69 -7.46 9.48
C GLU A 67 18.22 -8.91 9.55
N TYR A 68 16.96 -9.15 9.94
CA TYR A 68 16.35 -10.48 10.00
C TYR A 68 15.49 -10.80 8.76
N LEU A 69 15.34 -9.86 7.83
CA LEU A 69 14.61 -10.11 6.59
C LEU A 69 15.40 -11.01 5.65
N SER A 70 14.67 -11.87 4.94
CA SER A 70 15.30 -12.76 3.96
C SER A 70 16.01 -11.96 2.85
N PRO A 71 17.27 -12.29 2.50
CA PRO A 71 18.01 -11.65 1.43
C PRO A 71 17.56 -12.10 0.03
N ASN A 72 16.50 -12.92 -0.08
CA ASN A 72 15.99 -13.47 -1.32
C ASN A 72 15.69 -12.36 -2.34
N GLN A 73 16.12 -12.55 -3.59
CA GLN A 73 15.78 -11.63 -4.67
C GLN A 73 14.30 -11.74 -5.01
N LEU A 74 13.59 -10.61 -4.89
CA LEU A 74 12.23 -10.50 -5.38
C LEU A 74 12.18 -10.60 -6.91
N SER A 75 11.18 -11.28 -7.43
CA SER A 75 10.87 -11.25 -8.85
C SER A 75 10.52 -9.83 -9.29
N ARG A 76 11.13 -9.37 -10.38
CA ARG A 76 10.92 -8.00 -10.91
C ARG A 76 10.18 -8.08 -12.23
N GLN A 77 9.08 -7.33 -12.35
CA GLN A 77 8.43 -7.09 -13.63
C GLN A 77 9.23 -6.11 -14.50
N ASP A 78 8.91 -6.07 -15.80
CA ASP A 78 9.48 -5.13 -16.76
C ASP A 78 9.28 -3.68 -16.26
N VAL A 79 10.39 -2.95 -16.18
CA VAL A 79 10.45 -1.56 -15.70
C VAL A 79 9.54 -0.64 -16.50
N HIS A 80 9.41 -0.85 -17.82
CA HIS A 80 8.56 -0.02 -18.67
C HIS A 80 7.08 -0.24 -18.36
N LEU A 81 6.69 -1.49 -18.12
CA LEU A 81 5.31 -1.83 -17.78
C LEU A 81 4.94 -1.25 -16.40
N VAL A 82 5.81 -1.40 -15.40
CA VAL A 82 5.59 -0.82 -14.06
C VAL A 82 5.51 0.70 -14.12
N LYS A 83 6.39 1.37 -14.87
CA LYS A 83 6.37 2.83 -15.03
C LYS A 83 5.09 3.31 -15.71
N GLY A 84 4.64 2.61 -16.75
CA GLY A 84 3.38 2.91 -17.44
C GLY A 84 2.17 2.74 -16.53
N ALA A 85 2.10 1.62 -15.80
CA ALA A 85 1.04 1.35 -14.83
C ALA A 85 0.99 2.43 -13.73
N MET A 86 2.15 2.78 -13.15
CA MET A 86 2.26 3.82 -12.13
C MET A 86 1.73 5.17 -12.62
N ALA A 87 2.10 5.57 -13.84
CA ALA A 87 1.62 6.81 -14.46
C ALA A 87 0.10 6.78 -14.64
N ALA A 88 -0.47 5.66 -15.12
CA ALA A 88 -1.90 5.50 -15.29
C ALA A 88 -2.66 5.56 -13.95
N THR A 89 -2.13 4.95 -12.89
CA THR A 89 -2.73 4.98 -11.54
C THR A 89 -2.78 6.40 -10.98
N TYR A 90 -1.66 7.13 -10.98
CA TYR A 90 -1.64 8.51 -10.49
C TYR A 90 -2.51 9.43 -11.34
N PHE A 91 -2.56 9.21 -12.65
CA PHE A 91 -3.44 9.97 -13.53
C PHE A 91 -4.92 9.73 -13.20
N ALA A 92 -5.33 8.51 -12.87
CA ALA A 92 -6.69 8.21 -12.44
C ALA A 92 -7.02 8.84 -11.07
N LEU A 93 -6.08 8.81 -10.12
CA LEU A 93 -6.25 9.39 -8.78
C LEU A 93 -6.37 10.92 -8.80
N ASN A 94 -5.61 11.59 -9.68
CA ASN A 94 -5.57 13.05 -9.75
C ASN A 94 -6.63 13.66 -10.68
N ARG A 95 -7.45 12.82 -11.33
CA ARG A 95 -8.54 13.30 -12.16
C ARG A 95 -9.66 13.87 -11.29
N ALA A 96 -9.70 15.20 -11.19
CA ALA A 96 -10.93 15.88 -10.82
C ALA A 96 -11.96 15.72 -11.95
N PRO A 97 -13.26 15.53 -11.63
CA PRO A 97 -14.30 15.68 -12.64
C PRO A 97 -14.13 17.05 -13.31
N GLN A 98 -14.16 17.10 -14.64
CA GLN A 98 -14.19 18.40 -15.32
C GLN A 98 -15.38 19.18 -14.76
N ALA A 99 -15.12 20.41 -14.30
CA ALA A 99 -16.18 21.28 -13.84
C ALA A 99 -17.23 21.39 -14.96
N PRO A 100 -18.53 21.26 -14.65
CA PRO A 100 -19.57 21.38 -15.66
C PRO A 100 -19.39 22.67 -16.44
N ARG A 101 -19.57 22.61 -17.76
CA ARG A 101 -19.53 23.83 -18.58
C ARG A 101 -20.65 24.75 -18.10
N LEU A 102 -20.29 25.95 -17.66
CA LEU A 102 -21.26 26.94 -17.23
C LEU A 102 -22.07 27.42 -18.44
N GLU A 103 -23.39 27.45 -18.27
CA GLU A 103 -24.28 28.10 -19.22
C GLU A 103 -24.24 29.63 -19.02
N PRO A 104 -24.61 30.43 -20.04
CA PRO A 104 -24.70 31.89 -19.90
C PRO A 104 -25.58 32.28 -18.72
N VAL A 105 -25.27 33.38 -18.03
CA VAL A 105 -26.05 33.86 -16.86
C VAL A 105 -27.55 33.95 -17.14
N LEU A 106 -27.93 34.25 -18.39
CA LEU A 106 -29.31 34.35 -18.85
C LEU A 106 -30.10 33.03 -18.85
N SER A 107 -29.42 31.87 -18.80
CA SER A 107 -30.07 30.57 -18.62
C SER A 107 -30.62 30.38 -17.20
N SER A 108 -30.16 31.18 -16.23
CA SER A 108 -30.67 31.17 -14.86
C SER A 108 -32.05 31.80 -14.78
N SER A 109 -33.01 31.08 -14.17
CA SER A 109 -34.35 31.59 -13.88
C SER A 109 -34.34 32.90 -13.06
N LEU A 110 -33.33 33.08 -12.20
CA LEU A 110 -33.15 34.33 -11.45
C LEU A 110 -32.79 35.50 -12.37
N ALA A 111 -31.88 35.30 -13.32
CA ALA A 111 -31.48 36.33 -14.29
C ALA A 111 -32.65 36.69 -15.22
N GLN A 112 -33.42 35.70 -15.68
CA GLN A 112 -34.63 35.91 -16.47
C GLN A 112 -35.65 36.78 -15.72
N ARG A 113 -35.92 36.47 -14.45
CA ARG A 113 -36.84 37.27 -13.60
C ARG A 113 -36.35 38.70 -13.39
N ARG A 114 -35.03 38.93 -13.28
CA ARG A 114 -34.46 40.28 -13.14
C ARG A 114 -34.57 41.08 -14.44
N GLY A 115 -34.40 40.44 -15.59
CA GLY A 115 -34.56 41.08 -16.91
C GLY A 115 -36.00 41.55 -17.19
N MET A 116 -36.99 40.75 -16.78
CA MET A 116 -38.41 41.07 -17.02
C MET A 116 -38.92 42.30 -16.25
N LYS A 117 -38.33 42.61 -15.09
CA LYS A 117 -38.73 43.79 -14.28
C LYS A 117 -38.33 45.14 -14.90
N ARG A 118 -37.47 45.16 -15.93
CA ARG A 118 -37.12 46.41 -16.64
C ARG A 118 -38.06 46.75 -17.79
N LEU A 119 -38.95 45.85 -18.21
CA LEU A 119 -39.81 46.04 -19.38
C LEU A 119 -41.24 46.53 -19.05
N THR A 120 -41.59 46.71 -17.77
CA THR A 120 -42.97 47.09 -17.36
C THR A 120 -43.06 48.40 -16.59
N SER A 121 -42.04 49.27 -16.63
CA SER A 121 -42.18 50.66 -16.14
C SER A 121 -42.38 51.64 -17.30
N THR A 122 -43.47 51.47 -18.04
CA THR A 122 -44.05 52.58 -18.80
C THR A 122 -45.11 53.19 -17.90
N ARG A 123 -44.79 54.34 -17.29
CA ARG A 123 -45.77 55.19 -16.63
C ARG A 123 -46.81 55.61 -17.67
N LEU A 124 -48.09 55.49 -17.29
CA LEU A 124 -49.22 56.15 -17.94
C LEU A 124 -48.97 57.66 -18.06
#